data_AF-A0A850ZC79-F1
#
_entry.id   AF-A0A850ZC79-F1
#
_cell.length_a   1.000
_cell.length_b   1.000
_cell.length_c   1.000
_cell.angle_alpha   90.00
_cell.angle_beta   90.00
_cell.angle_gamma   90.00
#
_symmetry.space_group_name_H-M   'P 1'
#
loop_
_entity.id
_entity.type
_entity.pdbx_description
1 polymer ?
#
loop_
_entity_poly.entity_id
_entity_poly.type
_entity_poly.pdbx_seq_one_letter_code
_entity_poly.pdbx_strand_id
1 'polypeptide(L)'
;HIALSFQRMDLGECLKVHDLALRADYEIASKDQDFFFELDAMDHLQSFIVDCDRRTEVAKKRLAETQEEISAEVAAKAERVHELNEEIGKLLAKVEQLGADGNVEESQKVMDEVEKARIKKREAEEVYRNSMPASSFQQQKLRVCEVCSAYLGLHDNDRRLADHFGGKLHLGFIEIREKLEELRRIVADKQEKRNQERLKRREEREREEREKLRR
;
A
#
# COMPACT_ATOMS: atom_id res chain seq x y z
N HIS A 1 -8.10 5.96 -11.06
CA HIS A 1 -8.13 6.15 -12.53
C HIS A 1 -6.79 6.67 -13.04
N ILE A 2 -6.43 7.95 -12.85
CA ILE A 2 -5.20 8.54 -13.42
C ILE A 2 -3.92 7.79 -13.00
N ALA A 3 -3.75 7.50 -11.71
CA ALA A 3 -2.56 6.83 -11.17
C ALA A 3 -2.33 5.39 -11.72
N LEU A 4 -3.40 4.71 -12.16
CA LEU A 4 -3.35 3.31 -12.63
C LEU A 4 -3.65 3.18 -14.14
N SER A 5 -3.69 4.30 -14.85
CA SER A 5 -3.91 4.31 -16.30
C SER A 5 -2.86 3.47 -17.02
N PHE A 6 -3.30 2.67 -18.01
CA PHE A 6 -2.46 1.76 -18.81
C PHE A 6 -1.79 0.62 -18.03
N GLN A 7 -2.31 0.26 -16.85
CA GLN A 7 -1.80 -0.86 -16.06
C GLN A 7 -2.80 -2.02 -16.03
N ARG A 8 -2.34 -3.22 -15.62
CA ARG A 8 -3.20 -4.43 -15.57
C ARG A 8 -4.44 -4.30 -14.66
N MET A 9 -4.48 -3.29 -13.78
CA MET A 9 -5.62 -2.94 -12.94
C MET A 9 -6.27 -1.61 -13.36
N ASP A 10 -6.26 -1.29 -14.65
CA ASP A 10 -6.94 -0.11 -15.16
C ASP A 10 -8.45 -0.21 -14.89
N LEU A 11 -8.98 0.83 -14.26
CA LEU A 11 -10.41 1.01 -13.99
C LEU A 11 -11.15 1.60 -15.20
N GLY A 12 -10.42 1.87 -16.29
CA GLY A 12 -10.90 2.55 -17.48
C GLY A 12 -10.92 4.08 -17.30
N GLU A 13 -11.40 4.75 -18.34
CA GLU A 13 -11.61 6.20 -18.32
C GLU A 13 -12.64 6.57 -17.26
N CYS A 14 -12.34 7.62 -16.48
CA CYS A 14 -13.31 8.09 -15.50
C CYS A 14 -14.44 8.83 -16.22
N LEU A 15 -15.68 8.54 -15.83
CA LEU A 15 -16.87 9.23 -16.34
C LEU A 15 -16.98 10.68 -15.84
N LYS A 16 -16.17 11.06 -14.84
CA LYS A 16 -16.15 12.41 -14.26
C LYS A 16 -15.04 13.25 -14.87
N VAL A 17 -15.26 14.57 -14.92
CA VAL A 17 -14.27 15.53 -15.40
C VAL A 17 -13.21 15.77 -14.31
N HIS A 18 -11.95 15.57 -14.66
CA HIS A 18 -10.80 15.83 -13.80
C HIS A 18 -10.00 17.01 -14.36
N ASP A 19 -10.43 18.23 -14.04
CA ASP A 19 -9.75 19.46 -14.43
C ASP A 19 -8.98 20.05 -13.24
N LEU A 20 -7.75 20.49 -13.48
CA LEU A 20 -6.90 21.16 -12.50
C LEU A 20 -7.49 22.50 -12.06
N ALA A 21 -8.23 23.19 -12.93
CA ALA A 21 -8.91 24.44 -12.58
C ALA A 21 -9.98 24.22 -11.50
N LEU A 22 -10.81 23.17 -11.66
CA LEU A 22 -11.85 22.81 -10.68
C LEU A 22 -11.26 22.43 -9.32
N ARG A 23 -10.05 21.86 -9.30
CA ARG A 23 -9.34 21.58 -8.04
C ARG A 23 -8.96 22.87 -7.31
N ALA A 24 -8.44 23.87 -8.02
CA ALA A 24 -8.06 25.15 -7.41
C ALA A 24 -9.30 25.87 -6.84
N ASP A 25 -10.41 25.87 -7.58
CA ASP A 25 -11.67 26.44 -7.12
C ASP A 25 -12.18 25.73 -5.85
N TYR A 26 -12.09 24.40 -5.80
CA TYR A 26 -12.43 23.63 -4.61
C TYR A 26 -11.54 23.97 -3.41
N GLU A 27 -10.22 24.06 -3.60
CA GLU A 27 -9.28 24.38 -2.52
C GLU A 27 -9.52 25.78 -1.92
N ILE A 28 -10.02 26.73 -2.71
CA ILE A 28 -10.45 28.05 -2.22
C ILE A 28 -11.77 27.92 -1.46
N ALA A 29 -12.79 27.29 -2.07
CA ALA A 29 -14.12 27.19 -1.48
C ALA A 29 -14.16 26.36 -0.19
N SER A 30 -13.33 25.31 -0.10
CA SER A 30 -13.24 24.40 1.05
C SER A 30 -12.79 25.09 2.34
N LYS A 31 -12.21 26.30 2.25
CA LYS A 31 -11.86 27.12 3.43
C LYS A 31 -13.08 27.72 4.11
N ASP A 32 -14.10 28.07 3.32
CA ASP A 32 -15.29 28.77 3.81
C ASP A 32 -16.43 27.80 4.12
N GLN A 33 -16.50 26.66 3.42
CA GLN A 33 -17.57 25.67 3.58
C GLN A 33 -17.07 24.23 3.41
N ASP A 34 -17.58 23.33 4.26
CA ASP A 34 -17.40 21.88 4.11
C ASP A 34 -18.36 21.32 3.05
N PHE A 35 -17.81 20.74 1.98
CA PHE A 35 -18.58 20.11 0.89
C PHE A 35 -18.70 18.59 1.01
N PHE A 36 -18.05 17.98 2.01
CA PHE A 36 -18.09 16.53 2.29
C PHE A 36 -17.55 15.63 1.17
N PHE A 37 -16.88 16.16 0.15
CA PHE A 37 -16.27 15.34 -0.90
C PHE A 37 -15.19 14.40 -0.36
N GLU A 38 -14.62 14.67 0.82
CA GLU A 38 -13.68 13.75 1.47
C GLU A 38 -14.32 12.44 1.90
N LEU A 39 -15.61 12.44 2.27
CA LEU A 39 -16.36 11.22 2.60
C LEU A 39 -16.54 10.35 1.37
N ASP A 40 -17.05 10.93 0.28
CA ASP A 40 -17.26 10.21 -0.98
C ASP A 40 -15.93 9.68 -1.55
N ALA A 41 -14.85 10.47 -1.45
CA ALA A 41 -13.53 10.05 -1.86
C ALA A 41 -13.00 8.90 -0.99
N MET A 42 -13.17 8.98 0.32
CA MET A 42 -12.79 7.92 1.26
C MET A 42 -13.55 6.62 0.94
N ASP A 43 -14.86 6.67 0.78
CA ASP A 43 -15.69 5.49 0.49
C ASP A 43 -15.31 4.84 -0.84
N HIS A 44 -15.02 5.64 -1.87
CA HIS A 44 -14.56 5.11 -3.15
C HIS A 44 -13.19 4.44 -3.04
N LEU A 45 -12.22 5.08 -2.39
CA LEU A 45 -10.89 4.48 -2.17
C LEU A 45 -10.96 3.24 -1.28
N GLN A 46 -11.82 3.25 -0.27
CA GLN A 46 -12.07 2.12 0.61
C GLN A 46 -12.60 0.92 -0.16
N SER A 47 -13.63 1.11 -0.98
CA SER A 47 -14.20 0.06 -1.82
C SER A 47 -13.16 -0.50 -2.79
N PHE A 48 -12.36 0.38 -3.40
CA PHE A 48 -11.30 -0.02 -4.32
C PHE A 48 -10.23 -0.89 -3.64
N ILE A 49 -9.74 -0.47 -2.47
CA ILE A 49 -8.74 -1.24 -1.72
C ILE A 49 -9.28 -2.60 -1.29
N VAL A 50 -10.53 -2.66 -0.81
CA VAL A 50 -11.17 -3.93 -0.42
C VAL A 50 -11.27 -4.89 -1.60
N ASP A 51 -11.62 -4.40 -2.79
CA ASP A 51 -11.66 -5.24 -3.99
C ASP A 51 -10.27 -5.73 -4.42
N CYS A 52 -9.24 -4.89 -4.29
CA CYS A 52 -7.86 -5.27 -4.56
C CYS A 52 -7.36 -6.32 -3.56
N ASP A 53 -7.60 -6.14 -2.27
CA ASP A 53 -7.22 -7.09 -1.23
C ASP A 53 -7.92 -8.44 -1.45
N ARG A 54 -9.21 -8.42 -1.81
CA ARG A 54 -9.95 -9.64 -2.17
C ARG A 54 -9.33 -10.36 -3.38
N ARG A 55 -8.89 -9.63 -4.40
CA ARG A 55 -8.20 -10.21 -5.57
C ARG A 55 -6.84 -10.80 -5.18
N THR A 56 -6.09 -10.13 -4.31
CA THR A 56 -4.80 -10.63 -3.78
C THR A 56 -5.01 -11.96 -3.06
N GLU A 57 -6.00 -12.07 -2.18
CA GLU A 57 -6.28 -13.30 -1.44
C GLU A 57 -6.72 -14.46 -2.34
N VAL A 58 -7.54 -14.19 -3.37
CA VAL A 58 -7.89 -15.20 -4.37
C VAL A 58 -6.65 -15.67 -5.15
N ALA A 59 -5.76 -14.75 -5.53
CA ALA A 59 -4.51 -15.10 -6.22
C ALA A 59 -3.57 -15.93 -5.33
N LYS A 60 -3.43 -15.57 -4.05
CA LYS A 60 -2.66 -16.34 -3.06
C LYS A 60 -3.22 -17.75 -2.90
N LYS A 61 -4.55 -17.88 -2.75
CA LYS A 61 -5.21 -19.19 -2.62
C LYS A 61 -4.98 -20.07 -3.85
N ARG A 62 -5.19 -19.54 -5.06
CA ARG A 62 -4.94 -20.26 -6.32
C ARG A 62 -3.48 -20.71 -6.44
N LEU A 63 -2.55 -19.87 -6.00
CA LEU A 63 -1.14 -20.19 -6.03
C LEU A 63 -0.78 -21.29 -5.03
N ALA A 64 -1.35 -21.26 -3.82
CA ALA A 64 -1.19 -22.29 -2.81
C ALA A 64 -1.71 -23.65 -3.31
N GLU A 65 -2.90 -23.68 -3.92
CA GLU A 65 -3.49 -24.90 -4.53
C GLU A 65 -2.59 -25.48 -5.64
N THR A 66 -1.91 -24.63 -6.41
CA THR A 66 -0.99 -25.08 -7.48
C THR A 66 0.35 -25.58 -6.93
N GLN A 67 0.71 -25.19 -5.71
CA GLN A 67 2.00 -25.46 -5.06
C GLN A 67 1.88 -26.49 -3.91
N GLU A 68 0.76 -27.22 -3.80
CA GLU A 68 0.46 -28.18 -2.72
C GLU A 68 1.49 -29.31 -2.52
N GLU A 69 2.36 -29.58 -3.51
CA GLU A 69 3.42 -30.61 -3.39
C GLU A 69 4.58 -30.22 -2.44
N ILE A 70 4.59 -28.99 -1.93
CA ILE A 70 5.66 -28.49 -1.04
C ILE A 70 5.31 -28.78 0.42
N SER A 71 6.20 -29.48 1.13
CA SER A 71 6.05 -29.66 2.58
C SER A 71 6.03 -28.30 3.31
N ALA A 72 5.28 -28.21 4.40
CA ALA A 72 5.17 -26.97 5.18
C ALA A 72 6.54 -26.40 5.62
N GLU A 73 7.50 -27.29 5.89
CA GLU A 73 8.88 -26.89 6.25
C GLU A 73 9.61 -26.19 5.08
N VAL A 74 9.47 -26.71 3.86
CA VAL A 74 10.06 -26.11 2.66
C VAL A 74 9.35 -24.81 2.29
N ALA A 75 8.04 -24.72 2.52
CA ALA A 75 7.27 -23.49 2.32
C ALA A 75 7.77 -22.38 3.25
N ALA A 76 8.02 -22.67 4.53
CA ALA A 76 8.58 -21.70 5.49
C ALA A 76 9.98 -21.21 5.08
N LYS A 77 10.83 -22.10 4.54
CA LYS A 77 12.16 -21.72 4.01
C LYS A 77 12.05 -20.84 2.76
N ALA A 78 11.08 -21.11 1.88
CA ALA A 78 10.80 -20.29 0.71
C ALA A 78 10.30 -18.89 1.11
N GLU A 79 9.39 -18.80 2.09
CA GLU A 79 8.87 -17.52 2.57
C GLU A 79 10.01 -16.64 3.13
N ARG A 80 10.96 -17.23 3.87
CA ARG A 80 12.12 -16.49 4.38
C ARG A 80 12.99 -15.88 3.27
N VAL A 81 13.17 -16.58 2.15
CA VAL A 81 13.89 -16.04 0.98
C VAL A 81 13.06 -14.93 0.31
N HIS A 82 11.73 -15.09 0.26
CA HIS A 82 10.84 -14.06 -0.27
C HIS A 82 10.84 -12.78 0.58
N GLU A 83 10.84 -12.89 1.91
CA GLU A 83 10.97 -11.76 2.84
C GLU A 83 12.26 -10.98 2.57
N LEU A 84 13.39 -11.68 2.41
CA LEU A 84 14.68 -11.05 2.09
C LEU A 84 14.68 -10.40 0.69
N ASN A 85 14.04 -11.01 -0.29
CA ASN A 85 13.87 -10.40 -1.62
C ASN A 85 13.03 -9.12 -1.55
N GLU A 86 11.97 -9.10 -0.74
CA GLU A 86 11.14 -7.92 -0.53
C GLU A 86 11.91 -6.81 0.18
N GLU A 87 12.70 -7.14 1.21
CA GLU A 87 13.59 -6.20 1.90
C GLU A 87 14.60 -5.59 0.92
N ILE A 88 15.30 -6.42 0.14
CA ILE A 88 16.25 -5.97 -0.89
C ILE A 88 15.56 -5.05 -1.89
N GLY A 89 14.40 -5.44 -2.40
CA GLY A 89 13.66 -4.66 -3.38
C GLY A 89 13.24 -3.28 -2.87
N LYS A 90 12.76 -3.18 -1.62
CA LYS A 90 12.43 -1.90 -0.98
C LYS A 90 13.66 -1.03 -0.76
N LEU A 91 14.76 -1.62 -0.30
CA LEU A 91 16.02 -0.88 -0.10
C LEU A 91 16.58 -0.38 -1.43
N LEU A 92 16.54 -1.18 -2.50
CA LEU A 92 16.96 -0.76 -3.84
C LEU A 92 16.12 0.40 -4.38
N ALA A 93 14.79 0.34 -4.23
CA ALA A 93 13.92 1.45 -4.61
C ALA A 93 14.26 2.74 -3.83
N LYS A 94 14.59 2.62 -2.54
CA LYS A 94 15.03 3.75 -1.71
C LYS A 94 16.39 4.30 -2.15
N VAL A 95 17.34 3.45 -2.54
CA VAL A 95 18.63 3.87 -3.07
C VAL A 95 18.45 4.68 -4.35
N GLU A 96 17.60 4.22 -5.26
CA GLU A 96 17.30 4.93 -6.51
C GLU A 96 16.68 6.30 -6.24
N GLN A 97 15.74 6.38 -5.29
CA GLN A 97 15.13 7.64 -4.89
C GLN A 97 16.16 8.60 -4.29
N LEU A 98 16.97 8.16 -3.31
CA LEU A 98 18.03 8.99 -2.71
C LEU A 98 19.08 9.42 -3.75
N GLY A 99 19.36 8.56 -4.73
CA GLY A 99 20.23 8.90 -5.85
C GLY A 99 19.64 9.98 -6.76
N ALA A 100 18.33 9.93 -7.03
CA ALA A 100 17.61 10.95 -7.78
C ALA A 100 17.56 12.30 -7.05
N ASP A 101 17.43 12.25 -5.72
CA ASP A 101 17.42 13.44 -4.85
C ASP A 101 18.83 14.05 -4.64
N GLY A 102 19.89 13.37 -5.09
CA GLY A 102 21.28 13.81 -4.97
C GLY A 102 21.94 13.50 -3.61
N ASN A 103 21.29 12.73 -2.75
CA ASN A 103 21.78 12.36 -1.42
C ASN A 103 22.73 11.15 -1.49
N VAL A 104 23.92 11.37 -2.06
CA VAL A 104 24.92 10.32 -2.33
C VAL A 104 25.39 9.58 -1.07
N GLU A 105 25.67 10.30 0.02
CA GLU A 105 26.15 9.69 1.26
C GLU A 105 25.12 8.76 1.92
N GLU A 106 23.85 9.16 1.93
CA GLU A 106 22.77 8.34 2.47
C GLU A 106 22.47 7.15 1.57
N SER A 107 22.47 7.37 0.25
CA SER A 107 22.32 6.30 -0.74
C SER A 107 23.39 5.21 -0.55
N GLN A 108 24.64 5.61 -0.29
CA GLN A 108 25.72 4.66 -0.03
C GLN A 108 25.49 3.83 1.25
N LYS A 109 25.00 4.44 2.33
CA LYS A 109 24.67 3.70 3.57
C LYS A 109 23.58 2.67 3.34
N VAL A 110 22.53 3.04 2.60
CA VAL A 110 21.44 2.11 2.27
C VAL A 110 21.95 0.98 1.34
N MET A 111 22.88 1.27 0.43
CA MET A 111 23.53 0.24 -0.38
C MET A 111 24.34 -0.77 0.45
N ASP A 112 24.99 -0.34 1.52
CA ASP A 112 25.68 -1.26 2.43
C ASP A 112 24.69 -2.19 3.15
N GLU A 113 23.48 -1.71 3.45
CA GLU A 113 22.38 -2.53 4.00
C GLU A 113 21.86 -3.53 2.98
N VAL A 114 21.70 -3.12 1.70
CA VAL A 114 21.36 -4.03 0.60
C VAL A 114 22.36 -5.17 0.50
N GLU A 115 23.67 -4.88 0.60
CA GLU A 115 24.69 -5.92 0.51
C GLU A 115 24.62 -6.91 1.69
N LYS A 116 24.38 -6.43 2.91
CA LYS A 116 24.13 -7.31 4.07
C LYS A 116 22.90 -8.19 3.85
N ALA A 117 21.83 -7.64 3.29
CA ALA A 117 20.62 -8.41 2.97
C ALA A 117 20.88 -9.45 1.87
N ARG A 118 21.71 -9.15 0.86
CA ARG A 118 22.12 -10.10 -0.18
C ARG A 118 22.87 -11.31 0.37
N ILE A 119 23.77 -11.10 1.34
CA ILE A 119 24.50 -12.20 1.99
C ILE A 119 23.50 -13.13 2.68
N LYS A 120 22.58 -12.57 3.48
CA LYS A 120 21.52 -13.35 4.14
C LYS A 120 20.61 -14.06 3.14
N LYS A 121 20.26 -13.41 2.01
CA LYS A 121 19.47 -14.02 0.93
C LYS A 121 20.19 -15.24 0.37
N ARG A 122 21.49 -15.13 0.07
CA ARG A 122 22.28 -16.25 -0.45
C ARG A 122 22.30 -17.43 0.52
N GLU A 123 22.50 -17.17 1.80
CA GLU A 123 22.45 -18.22 2.85
C GLU A 123 21.08 -18.88 2.93
N ALA A 124 19.99 -18.09 2.93
CA ALA A 124 18.63 -18.61 2.95
C ALA A 124 18.27 -19.41 1.69
N GLU A 125 18.72 -18.95 0.51
CA GLU A 125 18.55 -19.65 -0.76
C GLU A 125 19.29 -20.98 -0.79
N GLU A 126 20.48 -21.06 -0.20
CA GLU A 126 21.25 -22.29 -0.08
C GLU A 126 20.55 -23.31 0.84
N VAL A 127 20.09 -22.86 2.02
CA VAL A 127 19.31 -23.70 2.94
C VAL A 127 18.03 -24.22 2.27
N TYR A 128 17.34 -23.34 1.54
CA TYR A 128 16.15 -23.72 0.78
C TYR A 128 16.47 -24.72 -0.33
N ARG A 129 17.53 -24.49 -1.11
CA ARG A 129 17.98 -25.38 -2.19
C ARG A 129 18.38 -26.76 -1.67
N ASN A 130 19.08 -26.82 -0.54
CA ASN A 130 19.50 -28.08 0.09
C ASN A 130 18.33 -28.86 0.70
N SER A 131 17.18 -28.21 0.93
CA SER A 131 15.98 -28.85 1.49
C SER A 131 15.05 -29.48 0.44
N MET A 132 15.34 -29.33 -0.85
CA MET A 132 14.48 -29.79 -1.95
C MET A 132 15.24 -30.65 -2.96
N PRO A 133 14.62 -31.71 -3.53
CA PRO A 133 15.19 -32.45 -4.65
C PRO A 133 15.32 -31.58 -5.91
N ALA A 134 16.33 -31.86 -6.73
CA ALA A 134 16.58 -31.11 -7.96
C ALA A 134 15.41 -31.15 -8.98
N SER A 135 14.57 -32.20 -8.96
CA SER A 135 13.38 -32.32 -9.80
C SER A 135 12.31 -31.28 -9.47
N SER A 136 12.14 -30.95 -8.19
CA SER A 136 11.16 -29.96 -7.71
C SER A 136 11.62 -28.52 -7.91
N PHE A 137 12.86 -28.30 -8.36
CA PHE A 137 13.43 -26.99 -8.63
C PHE A 137 13.03 -26.43 -10.01
N GLN A 138 12.49 -27.27 -10.90
CA GLN A 138 12.08 -26.85 -12.25
C GLN A 138 10.83 -25.98 -12.27
N GLN A 139 9.99 -26.04 -11.23
CA GLN A 139 8.83 -25.18 -11.10
C GLN A 139 9.23 -23.83 -10.48
N GLN A 140 8.96 -22.73 -11.20
CA GLN A 140 9.13 -21.39 -10.63
C GLN A 140 8.18 -21.20 -9.47
N LYS A 141 8.71 -21.18 -8.25
CA LYS A 141 7.94 -20.78 -7.08
C LYS A 141 7.70 -19.28 -7.14
N LEU A 142 6.44 -18.94 -7.35
CA LEU A 142 5.95 -17.57 -7.32
C LEU A 142 5.41 -17.27 -5.92
N ARG A 143 5.32 -15.98 -5.61
CA ARG A 143 4.61 -15.35 -4.49
C ARG A 143 3.77 -14.21 -5.05
N VAL A 144 2.66 -13.89 -4.43
CA VAL A 144 1.86 -12.71 -4.80
C VAL A 144 2.26 -11.54 -3.92
N CYS A 145 2.57 -10.39 -4.52
CA CYS A 145 2.83 -9.15 -3.80
C CYS A 145 1.54 -8.65 -3.12
N GLU A 146 1.61 -8.30 -1.84
CA GLU A 146 0.43 -7.87 -1.07
C GLU A 146 -0.07 -6.48 -1.46
N VAL A 147 0.82 -5.64 -1.99
CA VAL A 147 0.51 -4.27 -2.37
C VAL A 147 -0.21 -4.21 -3.72
N CYS A 148 0.37 -4.84 -4.75
CA CYS A 148 -0.05 -4.68 -6.14
C CYS A 148 -0.53 -5.98 -6.82
N SER A 149 -0.71 -7.05 -6.06
CA SER A 149 -1.22 -8.37 -6.51
C SER A 149 -0.43 -9.02 -7.65
N ALA A 150 0.76 -8.54 -7.97
CA ALA A 150 1.60 -9.10 -9.03
C ALA A 150 2.40 -10.30 -8.53
N TYR A 151 2.64 -11.27 -9.42
CA TYR A 151 3.44 -12.46 -9.11
C TYR A 151 4.94 -12.13 -9.17
N LEU A 152 5.64 -12.44 -8.08
CA LEU A 152 7.08 -12.32 -7.88
C LEU A 152 7.69 -13.72 -7.80
N GLY A 153 8.81 -13.95 -8.48
CA GLY A 153 9.56 -15.20 -8.40
C GLY A 153 10.52 -15.22 -7.20
N LEU A 154 10.76 -16.40 -6.64
CA LEU A 154 11.76 -16.61 -5.60
C LEU A 154 13.18 -16.23 -6.05
N HIS A 155 13.50 -16.51 -7.32
CA HIS A 155 14.82 -16.28 -7.92
C HIS A 155 14.85 -15.05 -8.81
N ASP A 156 13.97 -14.08 -8.57
CA ASP A 156 14.03 -12.83 -9.29
C ASP A 156 15.33 -12.09 -9.00
N ASN A 157 15.88 -11.49 -10.05
CA ASN A 157 17.08 -10.68 -9.94
C ASN A 157 16.76 -9.31 -9.34
N ASP A 158 17.78 -8.70 -8.74
CA ASP A 158 17.67 -7.40 -8.07
C ASP A 158 17.09 -6.31 -8.98
N ARG A 159 17.42 -6.33 -10.27
CA ARG A 159 16.86 -5.37 -11.25
C ARG A 159 15.35 -5.50 -11.35
N ARG A 160 14.83 -6.73 -11.43
CA ARG A 160 13.39 -6.99 -11.50
C ARG A 160 12.69 -6.64 -10.19
N LEU A 161 13.35 -6.84 -9.04
CA LEU A 161 12.83 -6.42 -7.74
C LEU A 161 12.75 -4.89 -7.67
N ALA A 162 13.82 -4.19 -8.02
CA ALA A 162 13.83 -2.72 -8.10
C ALA A 162 12.73 -2.19 -9.03
N ASP A 163 12.62 -2.73 -10.25
CA ASP A 163 11.56 -2.35 -11.22
C ASP A 163 10.14 -2.61 -10.66
N HIS A 164 9.96 -3.63 -9.82
CA HIS A 164 8.68 -3.92 -9.19
C HIS A 164 8.35 -2.91 -8.07
N PHE A 165 9.25 -2.74 -7.09
CA PHE A 165 9.00 -1.89 -5.92
C PHE A 165 9.09 -0.39 -6.23
N GLY A 166 9.97 0.01 -7.15
CA GLY A 166 10.05 1.36 -7.72
C GLY A 166 9.10 1.59 -8.89
N GLY A 167 8.30 0.60 -9.26
CA GLY A 167 7.37 0.68 -10.39
C GLY A 167 6.13 1.53 -10.08
N LYS A 168 5.59 2.21 -11.10
CA LYS A 168 4.39 3.05 -10.99
C LYS A 168 3.17 2.34 -10.39
N LEU A 169 2.98 1.05 -10.70
CA LEU A 169 1.89 0.26 -10.15
C LEU A 169 2.04 0.11 -8.64
N HIS A 170 3.21 -0.35 -8.18
CA HIS A 170 3.45 -0.62 -6.76
C HIS A 170 3.40 0.68 -5.94
N LEU A 171 4.11 1.72 -6.40
CA LEU A 171 4.11 3.04 -5.76
C LEU A 171 2.71 3.68 -5.77
N GLY A 172 1.95 3.54 -6.86
CA GLY A 172 0.58 4.05 -6.93
C GLY A 172 -0.36 3.38 -5.93
N PHE A 173 -0.20 2.08 -5.68
CA PHE A 173 -0.97 1.39 -4.63
C PHE A 173 -0.58 1.83 -3.22
N ILE A 174 0.70 2.11 -2.97
CA ILE A 174 1.15 2.69 -1.69
C ILE A 174 0.50 4.06 -1.50
N GLU A 175 0.60 4.96 -2.49
CA GLU A 175 0.02 6.31 -2.43
C GLU A 175 -1.50 6.25 -2.20
N ILE A 176 -2.22 5.34 -2.86
CA ILE A 176 -3.66 5.15 -2.67
C ILE A 176 -3.98 4.72 -1.23
N ARG A 177 -3.20 3.79 -0.64
CA ARG A 177 -3.39 3.34 0.75
C ARG A 177 -3.07 4.44 1.75
N GLU A 178 -1.97 5.16 1.58
CA GLU A 178 -1.62 6.32 2.41
C GLU A 178 -2.69 7.41 2.32
N LYS A 179 -3.19 7.69 1.11
CA LYS A 179 -4.25 8.69 0.93
C LYS A 179 -5.56 8.27 1.60
N LEU A 180 -5.90 6.99 1.59
CA LEU A 180 -7.06 6.48 2.34
C LEU A 180 -6.89 6.70 3.84
N GLU A 181 -5.70 6.44 4.40
CA GLU A 181 -5.43 6.70 5.82
C GLU A 181 -5.53 8.18 6.18
N GLU A 182 -4.99 9.06 5.33
CA GLU A 182 -5.11 10.50 5.50
C GLU A 182 -6.59 10.95 5.51
N LEU A 183 -7.38 10.49 4.53
CA LEU A 183 -8.81 10.82 4.45
C LEU A 183 -9.60 10.29 5.65
N ARG A 184 -9.31 9.06 6.11
CA ARG A 184 -9.93 8.50 7.32
C ARG A 184 -9.70 9.39 8.54
N ARG A 185 -8.47 9.94 8.71
CA ARG A 185 -8.16 10.88 9.80
C ARG A 185 -8.95 12.18 9.67
N ILE A 186 -8.95 12.78 8.48
CA ILE A 186 -9.69 14.03 8.21
C ILE A 186 -11.18 13.86 8.50
N VAL A 187 -11.77 12.76 8.02
CA VAL A 187 -13.17 12.44 8.24
C VAL A 187 -13.48 12.24 9.72
N ALA A 188 -12.64 11.49 10.44
CA ALA A 188 -12.78 11.27 11.87
C ALA A 188 -12.73 12.60 12.65
N ASP A 189 -11.75 13.46 12.37
CA ASP A 189 -11.59 14.76 13.01
C ASP A 189 -12.80 15.69 12.74
N LYS A 190 -13.29 15.73 11.50
CA LYS A 190 -14.50 16.50 11.14
C LYS A 190 -15.73 15.97 11.87
N GLN A 191 -15.88 14.65 11.96
CA GLN A 191 -16.99 14.01 12.66
C GLN A 191 -16.93 14.25 14.17
N GLU A 192 -15.74 14.22 14.77
CA GLU A 192 -15.53 14.55 16.18
C GLU A 192 -15.87 16.01 16.47
N LYS A 193 -15.35 16.97 15.68
CA LYS A 193 -15.69 18.40 15.82
C LYS A 193 -17.19 18.63 15.77
N ARG A 194 -17.87 17.99 14.81
CA ARG A 194 -19.34 18.10 14.67
C ARG A 194 -20.07 17.50 15.88
N ASN A 195 -19.59 16.39 16.43
CA ASN A 195 -20.16 15.79 17.62
C ASN A 195 -19.95 16.68 18.86
N GLN A 196 -18.77 17.27 19.01
CA GLN A 196 -18.47 18.21 20.08
C GLN A 196 -19.33 19.48 19.99
N GLU A 197 -19.54 20.05 18.80
CA GLU A 197 -20.45 21.19 18.61
C GLU A 197 -21.90 20.84 18.94
N ARG A 198 -22.37 19.65 18.55
CA ARG A 198 -23.70 19.17 18.91
C ARG A 198 -23.85 19.02 20.43
N LEU A 199 -22.81 18.52 21.10
CA LEU A 199 -22.78 18.39 22.56
C LEU A 199 -22.84 19.76 23.23
N LYS A 200 -21.99 20.71 22.81
CA LYS A 200 -21.97 22.09 23.34
C LYS A 200 -23.32 22.78 23.18
N ARG A 201 -23.95 22.67 22.00
CA ARG A 201 -25.30 23.24 21.77
C ARG A 201 -26.37 22.60 22.66
N ARG A 202 -26.23 21.32 23.01
CA ARG A 202 -27.12 20.63 23.94
C ARG A 202 -26.90 21.13 25.37
N GLU A 203 -25.65 21.21 25.81
CA GLU A 203 -25.28 21.74 27.13
C GLU A 203 -25.72 23.18 27.33
N GLU A 204 -25.61 24.02 26.30
CA GLU A 204 -26.08 25.41 26.31
C GLU A 204 -27.60 25.49 26.51
N ARG A 205 -28.37 24.69 25.77
CA ARG A 205 -29.83 24.61 25.94
C ARG A 205 -30.22 24.12 27.34
N GLU A 206 -29.54 23.09 27.85
CA GLU A 206 -29.78 22.58 29.20
C GLU A 206 -29.43 23.61 30.28
N ARG A 207 -28.39 24.44 30.06
CA ARG A 207 -28.04 25.55 30.96
C ARG A 207 -29.09 26.66 30.92
N GLU A 208 -29.55 27.06 29.75
CA GLU A 208 -30.62 28.07 29.59
C GLU A 208 -31.93 27.61 30.26
N GLU A 209 -32.32 26.34 30.11
CA GLU A 209 -33.50 25.80 30.77
C GLU A 209 -33.37 25.82 32.29
N ARG A 210 -32.20 25.45 32.84
CA ARG A 210 -31.93 25.52 34.28
C ARG A 210 -31.98 26.95 34.82
N GLU A 211 -31.53 27.94 34.05
CA GLU A 211 -31.63 29.35 34.44
C GLU A 211 -33.07 29.85 34.42
N LYS A 212 -33.89 29.43 33.45
CA LYS A 212 -35.33 29.75 33.41
C LYS A 212 -36.10 29.16 34.58
N LEU A 213 -35.77 27.93 35.01
CA LEU A 213 -36.37 27.28 36.18
C LEU A 213 -35.98 27.92 37.53
N ARG A 214 -34.92 28.73 37.56
CA ARG A 214 -34.45 29.43 38.76
C ARG A 214 -35.00 30.86 38.91
N ARG A 215 -35.63 31.40 37.86
CA ARG A 215 -36.32 32.70 37.88
C ARG A 215 -37.81 32.53 38.14
#